data_AF-A0A291N5B6-F1
#
_entry.id   AF-A0A291N5B6-F1
#
_cell.length_a   1.000
_cell.length_b   1.000
_cell.length_c   1.000
_cell.angle_alpha   90.00
_cell.angle_beta   90.00
_cell.angle_gamma   90.00
#
_symmetry.space_group_name_H-M   'P 1'
#
loop_
_entity.id
_entity.type
_entity.pdbx_description
1 polymer ?
#
loop_
_entity_poly.entity_id
_entity_poly.type
_entity_poly.pdbx_seq_one_letter_code
_entity_poly.pdbx_strand_id
1 'polypeptide(L)'
;MSSDACVAFYGLRYEVTAAEVDQLERNTDPRQILSKQVGLSSYWGNFGGQADRFVLFVGKKLTVLGPENDMTAAFTAERLLTITSDTAKRLKEADLRGEIGLFLEWLTDA
;
A
#
# COMPACT_ATOMS: atom_id res chain seq x y z
N MET A 1 -14.74 17.38 -6.80
CA MET A 1 -14.04 16.91 -8.01
C MET A 1 -12.74 16.33 -7.51
N SER A 2 -12.78 15.10 -6.97
CA SER A 2 -11.53 14.43 -6.62
C SER A 2 -10.88 13.99 -7.92
N SER A 3 -9.56 13.88 -7.93
CA SER A 3 -8.81 13.58 -9.14
C SER A 3 -8.16 12.22 -9.00
N ASP A 4 -8.15 11.46 -10.09
CA ASP A 4 -7.56 10.14 -10.13
C ASP A 4 -6.11 10.18 -9.64
N ALA A 5 -5.76 9.24 -8.77
CA ALA A 5 -4.42 9.13 -8.20
C ALA A 5 -3.85 7.72 -8.36
N CYS A 6 -2.61 7.59 -8.81
CA CYS A 6 -1.89 6.33 -8.88
C CYS A 6 -1.01 6.14 -7.65
N VAL A 7 -1.30 5.11 -6.86
CA VAL A 7 -0.50 4.72 -5.69
C VAL A 7 0.57 3.73 -6.12
N ALA A 8 1.83 4.09 -5.91
CA ALA A 8 2.97 3.19 -6.12
C ALA A 8 3.48 2.67 -4.76
N PHE A 9 3.46 1.36 -4.59
CA PHE A 9 3.75 0.71 -3.32
C PHE A 9 4.56 -0.57 -3.52
N TYR A 10 5.60 -0.77 -2.72
CA TYR A 10 6.37 -2.02 -2.71
C TYR A 10 6.10 -2.80 -1.42
N GLY A 11 5.66 -4.05 -1.52
CA GLY A 11 5.37 -4.87 -0.35
C GLY A 11 4.34 -5.94 -0.65
N LEU A 12 3.36 -6.11 0.23
CA LEU A 12 2.24 -7.03 0.09
C LEU A 12 0.96 -6.26 -0.25
N ARG A 13 0.07 -6.91 -1.00
CA ARG A 13 -1.27 -6.44 -1.31
C ARG A 13 -2.31 -7.44 -0.82
N TYR A 14 -3.32 -6.93 -0.12
CA TYR A 14 -4.47 -7.70 0.35
C TYR A 14 -5.75 -7.09 -0.21
N GLU A 15 -6.63 -7.92 -0.75
CA GLU A 15 -8.02 -7.53 -0.94
C GLU A 15 -8.68 -7.50 0.44
N VAL A 16 -9.49 -6.47 0.68
CA VAL A 16 -10.13 -6.19 1.97
C VAL A 16 -11.63 -6.38 1.81
N THR A 17 -12.22 -7.13 2.71
CA THR A 17 -13.67 -7.32 2.78
C THR A 17 -14.33 -6.16 3.53
N ALA A 18 -15.61 -5.91 3.27
CA ALA A 18 -16.37 -4.87 3.99
C ALA A 18 -16.34 -5.04 5.52
N ALA A 19 -16.24 -6.28 6.02
CA ALA A 19 -16.16 -6.56 7.46
C ALA A 19 -14.83 -6.15 8.10
N GLU A 20 -13.77 -5.98 7.30
CA GLU A 20 -12.44 -5.58 7.76
C GLU A 20 -12.25 -4.05 7.73
N VAL A 21 -13.09 -3.32 6.98
CA VAL A 21 -12.99 -1.86 6.81
C VAL A 21 -13.02 -1.13 8.17
N ASP A 22 -13.96 -1.49 9.05
CA ASP A 22 -14.05 -0.91 10.39
C ASP A 22 -12.75 -1.06 11.20
N GLN A 23 -12.05 -2.19 11.03
CA GLN A 23 -10.79 -2.45 11.73
C GLN A 23 -9.66 -1.61 11.14
N LEU A 24 -9.64 -1.40 9.82
CA LEU A 24 -8.65 -0.59 9.12
C LEU A 24 -8.80 0.90 9.43
N GLU A 25 -10.04 1.40 9.49
CA GLU A 25 -10.34 2.78 9.91
C GLU A 25 -9.86 3.05 11.34
N ARG A 26 -10.08 2.07 12.23
CA ARG A 26 -9.66 2.16 13.65
C ARG A 26 -8.19 1.83 13.87
N ASN A 27 -7.45 1.47 12.82
CA ASN A 27 -6.06 0.99 12.90
C ASN A 27 -5.87 -0.20 13.85
N THR A 28 -6.88 -1.06 13.96
CA THR A 28 -6.88 -2.28 14.77
C THR A 28 -6.65 -3.54 13.95
N ASP A 29 -6.56 -3.43 12.62
CA ASP A 29 -6.28 -4.57 11.75
C ASP A 29 -4.91 -5.19 12.10
N PRO A 30 -4.82 -6.52 12.29
CA PRO A 30 -3.57 -7.18 12.66
C PRO A 30 -2.41 -6.90 11.70
N ARG A 31 -2.68 -6.75 10.40
CA ARG A 31 -1.64 -6.50 9.39
C ARG A 31 -1.04 -5.10 9.56
N GLN A 32 -1.85 -4.10 9.88
CA GLN A 32 -1.38 -2.74 10.18
C GLN A 32 -0.56 -2.68 11.47
N ILE A 33 -1.01 -3.40 12.51
CA ILE A 33 -0.31 -3.48 13.79
C ILE A 33 1.06 -4.14 13.60
N LEU A 34 1.09 -5.32 12.97
CA LEU A 34 2.31 -6.08 12.69
C LEU A 34 3.28 -5.28 11.81
N SER A 35 2.77 -4.60 10.77
CA SER A 35 3.62 -3.77 9.91
C SER A 35 4.29 -2.64 10.68
N LYS A 36 3.55 -1.98 11.57
CA LYS A 36 4.07 -0.87 12.37
C LYS A 36 5.16 -1.34 13.34
N GLN A 37 5.02 -2.54 13.92
CA GLN A 37 6.02 -3.10 14.85
C GLN A 37 7.39 -3.31 14.22
N VAL A 38 7.43 -3.64 12.92
CA VAL A 38 8.69 -3.81 12.15
C VAL A 38 9.08 -2.55 11.36
N GLY A 39 8.42 -1.42 11.62
CA GLY A 39 8.71 -0.14 10.94
C GLY A 39 8.34 -0.10 9.45
N LEU A 40 7.41 -0.94 9.01
CA LEU A 40 6.77 -0.84 7.71
C LEU A 40 5.58 0.13 7.76
N SER A 41 5.19 0.63 6.59
CA SER A 41 4.00 1.44 6.41
C SER A 41 2.85 0.60 5.90
N SER A 42 1.62 1.04 6.18
CA SER A 42 0.40 0.51 5.56
C SER A 42 -0.32 1.62 4.80
N TYR A 43 -0.98 1.28 3.69
CA TYR A 43 -1.86 2.18 2.95
C TYR A 43 -3.09 1.41 2.53
N TRP A 44 -4.28 1.95 2.72
CA TRP A 44 -5.50 1.30 2.25
C TRP A 44 -6.49 2.32 1.70
N GLY A 45 -7.39 1.85 0.83
CA GLY A 45 -8.41 2.69 0.21
C GLY A 45 -9.36 1.88 -0.68
N ASN A 46 -10.36 2.55 -1.24
CA ASN A 46 -11.27 1.99 -2.24
C ASN A 46 -10.71 2.24 -3.65
N PHE A 47 -10.28 1.18 -4.32
CA PHE A 47 -9.67 1.18 -5.66
C PHE A 47 -10.64 0.66 -6.74
N GLY A 48 -11.95 0.62 -6.46
CA GLY A 48 -12.91 0.03 -7.39
C GLY A 48 -13.73 1.03 -8.22
N GLY A 49 -13.56 2.34 -7.99
CA GLY A 49 -14.31 3.38 -8.70
C GLY A 49 -15.81 3.18 -8.50
N GLN A 50 -16.51 2.72 -9.55
CA GLN A 50 -17.96 2.47 -9.53
C GLN A 50 -18.40 1.24 -8.72
N ALA A 51 -17.49 0.31 -8.40
CA ALA A 51 -17.75 -0.83 -7.55
C ALA A 51 -16.84 -0.79 -6.32
N ASP A 52 -17.28 -1.29 -5.18
CA ASP A 52 -16.41 -1.34 -4.00
C ASP A 52 -15.29 -2.37 -4.18
N ARG A 53 -14.03 -1.91 -4.14
CA ARG A 53 -12.85 -2.77 -4.08
C ARG A 53 -11.84 -2.16 -3.12
N PHE A 54 -11.88 -2.62 -1.87
CA PHE A 54 -10.95 -2.16 -0.86
C PHE A 54 -9.65 -2.96 -0.95
N VAL A 55 -8.52 -2.24 -0.95
CA VAL A 55 -7.19 -2.83 -0.99
C VAL A 55 -6.37 -2.29 0.16
N LEU A 56 -5.64 -3.18 0.85
CA LEU A 56 -4.63 -2.84 1.84
C LEU A 56 -3.24 -3.22 1.29
N PHE A 57 -2.33 -2.26 1.34
CA PHE A 57 -0.91 -2.45 1.11
C PHE A 57 -0.14 -2.41 2.43
N VAL A 58 0.87 -3.29 2.54
CA VAL A 58 1.79 -3.34 3.68
C VAL A 58 3.24 -3.46 3.19
N GLY A 59 4.11 -2.54 3.62
CA GLY A 59 5.48 -2.45 3.10
C GLY A 59 6.00 -1.00 3.04
N LYS A 60 6.45 -0.56 1.87
CA LYS A 60 6.96 0.78 1.62
C LYS A 60 6.14 1.49 0.55
N LYS A 61 5.50 2.60 0.94
CA LYS A 61 4.91 3.55 -0.01
C LYS A 61 6.04 4.25 -0.77
N LEU A 62 6.03 4.17 -2.09
CA LEU A 62 7.01 4.82 -2.96
C LEU A 62 6.57 6.25 -3.28
N THR A 63 5.36 6.39 -3.85
CA THR A 63 4.77 7.69 -4.19
C THR A 63 3.24 7.54 -4.34
N VAL A 64 2.55 8.67 -4.36
CA VAL A 64 1.17 8.80 -4.84
C VAL A 64 1.23 9.85 -5.94
N LEU A 65 0.90 9.47 -7.17
CA LEU A 65 0.88 10.35 -8.31
C LEU A 65 -0.54 10.82 -8.58
N GLY A 66 -0.73 12.08 -8.95
CA GLY A 66 -2.06 12.62 -9.29
C GLY A 66 -2.10 14.14 -9.12
N PRO A 67 -3.19 14.81 -9.55
CA PRO A 67 -3.26 16.27 -9.58
C PRO A 67 -3.11 16.95 -8.22
N GLU A 68 -3.49 16.26 -7.14
CA GLU A 68 -3.32 16.74 -5.75
C GLU A 68 -1.97 16.31 -5.13
N ASN A 69 -1.18 15.49 -5.83
CA ASN A 69 0.10 14.96 -5.36
C ASN A 69 1.20 15.24 -6.39
N ASP A 70 2.12 14.28 -6.57
CA ASP A 70 3.22 14.39 -7.51
C ASP A 70 2.76 14.05 -8.94
N MET A 71 3.28 14.75 -9.94
CA MET A 71 3.03 14.41 -11.34
C MET A 71 4.02 13.36 -11.87
N THR A 72 5.18 13.25 -11.23
CA THR A 72 6.24 12.30 -11.58
C THR A 72 7.01 11.87 -10.35
N ALA A 73 7.55 10.66 -10.35
CA ALA A 73 8.50 10.19 -9.34
C ALA A 73 9.61 9.39 -10.01
N ALA A 74 10.85 9.63 -9.58
CA ALA A 74 12.02 8.92 -10.06
C ALA A 74 12.73 8.21 -8.90
N PHE A 75 13.09 6.95 -9.13
CA PHE A 75 13.86 6.14 -8.18
C PHE A 75 15.07 5.57 -8.92
N THR A 76 16.25 5.72 -8.34
CA THR A 76 17.45 5.05 -8.86
C THR A 76 17.33 3.55 -8.63
N ALA A 77 17.99 2.75 -9.46
CA ALA A 77 18.04 1.30 -9.29
C ALA A 77 18.58 0.90 -7.91
N GLU A 78 19.62 1.60 -7.43
CA GLU A 78 20.21 1.40 -6.10
C GLU A 78 19.18 1.65 -4.99
N ARG A 79 18.42 2.75 -5.10
CA ARG A 79 17.38 3.09 -4.12
C ARG A 79 16.26 2.05 -4.13
N LEU A 80 15.84 1.59 -5.31
CA LEU A 80 14.84 0.53 -5.43
C LEU A 80 15.34 -0.76 -4.79
N LEU A 81 16.57 -1.19 -5.09
CA LEU A 81 17.16 -2.39 -4.49
C LEU A 81 17.18 -2.31 -2.96
N THR A 82 17.61 -1.20 -2.38
CA THR A 82 17.59 -0.99 -0.92
C THR A 82 16.17 -1.06 -0.36
N ILE A 83 15.20 -0.41 -1.02
CA ILE A 83 13.80 -0.49 -0.58
C ILE A 83 13.29 -1.93 -0.62
N THR A 84 13.60 -2.67 -1.70
CA THR A 84 13.12 -4.03 -1.87
C THR A 84 13.70 -4.99 -0.84
N SER A 85 15.02 -4.92 -0.59
CA SER A 85 15.69 -5.80 0.36
C SER A 85 15.27 -5.52 1.80
N ASP A 86 15.20 -4.23 2.20
CA ASP A 86 14.75 -3.83 3.53
C ASP A 86 13.30 -4.21 3.78
N THR A 87 12.42 -3.97 2.80
CA THR A 87 11.00 -4.29 2.92
C THR A 87 10.78 -5.79 3.03
N ALA A 88 11.43 -6.59 2.18
CA ALA A 88 11.31 -8.04 2.21
C ALA A 88 11.80 -8.63 3.55
N LYS A 89 12.89 -8.10 4.11
CA LYS A 89 13.40 -8.51 5.42
C LYS A 89 12.38 -8.23 6.53
N ARG A 90 11.82 -7.01 6.57
CA ARG A 90 10.84 -6.60 7.59
C ARG A 90 9.51 -7.35 7.46
N LEU A 91 9.05 -7.62 6.23
CA LEU A 91 7.85 -8.41 6.00
C LEU A 91 8.00 -9.84 6.57
N LYS A 92 9.20 -10.42 6.40
CA LYS A 92 9.55 -11.71 6.99
C LYS A 92 9.61 -11.66 8.53
N GLU A 93 10.15 -10.60 9.11
CA GLU A 93 10.17 -10.39 10.57
C GLU A 93 8.76 -10.27 11.17
N ALA A 94 7.80 -9.72 10.42
CA ALA A 94 6.41 -9.58 10.83
C ALA A 94 5.55 -10.84 10.59
N ASP A 95 6.11 -11.92 10.02
CA ASP A 95 5.40 -13.12 9.52
C ASP A 95 4.18 -12.79 8.64
N LEU A 96 4.25 -11.68 7.90
CA LEU A 96 3.22 -11.31 6.94
C LEU A 96 3.47 -12.05 5.62
N ARG A 97 2.43 -12.70 5.11
CA ARG A 97 2.50 -13.58 3.94
C ARG A 97 1.71 -13.02 2.77
N GLY A 98 2.16 -13.36 1.57
CA GLY A 98 1.56 -12.97 0.30
C GLY A 98 2.63 -12.83 -0.79
N GLU A 99 2.21 -12.41 -1.96
CA GLU A 99 3.13 -12.08 -3.05
C GLU A 99 3.76 -10.70 -2.79
N ILE A 100 5.10 -10.68 -2.65
CA ILE A 100 5.85 -9.44 -2.49
C ILE A 100 6.12 -8.86 -3.87
N GLY A 101 5.64 -7.64 -4.12
CA GLY A 101 5.74 -7.02 -5.43
C GLY A 101 5.71 -5.49 -5.39
N LEU A 102 5.99 -4.91 -6.56
CA LEU A 102 5.69 -3.53 -6.86
C LEU A 102 4.26 -3.44 -7.38
N PHE A 103 3.39 -2.77 -6.64
CA PHE A 103 2.02 -2.52 -7.01
C PHE A 103 1.84 -1.07 -7.43
N LEU A 104 1.17 -0.88 -8.57
CA LEU A 104 0.76 0.41 -9.12
C LEU A 104 -0.75 0.34 -9.30
N GLU A 105 -1.49 1.01 -8.43
CA GLU A 105 -2.96 0.91 -8.39
C GLU A 105 -3.59 2.30 -8.44
N TRP A 106 -4.63 2.45 -9.26
CA TRP A 106 -5.31 3.72 -9.46
C TRP A 106 -6.51 3.84 -8.52
N LEU A 107 -6.51 4.91 -7.72
CA LEU A 107 -7.68 5.45 -7.06
C LEU A 107 -8.41 6.31 -8.07
N THR A 108 -9.49 5.76 -8.61
CA THR A 108 -10.40 6.49 -9.49
C THR A 108 -11.62 6.94 -8.70
N ASP A 109 -12.09 8.15 -8.94
CA ASP A 109 -13.39 8.60 -8.40
C ASP A 109 -14.53 7.77 -9.04
N ALA A 110 -15.62 7.57 -8.30
CA ALA A 110 -16.80 6.81 -8.74
C ALA A 110 -17.70 7.63 -9.68
#